data_AF-A0A6P0S228-F1
#
_entry.id   AF-A0A6P0S228-F1
#
_cell.length_a   1.000
_cell.length_b   1.000
_cell.length_c   1.000
_cell.angle_alpha   90.00
_cell.angle_beta   90.00
_cell.angle_gamma   90.00
#
_symmetry.space_group_name_H-M   'P 1'
#
loop_
_entity.id
_entity.type
_entity.pdbx_description
1 polymer ?
#
loop_
_entity_poly.entity_id
_entity_poly.type
_entity_poly.pdbx_seq_one_letter_code
_entity_poly.pdbx_strand_id
1 'polypeptide(L)'
;YYMFVERQTGAKEYFEISLVRTWEIYQQAIQQVSGLGRTARGPVMSALPGKVAIDGVAEIAGEKVFALSFLQAREPDWCKRPFFAQFNADATWLSDLQPAFGQDKFFYESQLEEILTNKML
;
A
#
# COMPACT_ATOMS: atom_id res chain seq x y z
N TYR A 1 5.45 -13.71 -7.41
CA TYR A 1 6.57 -13.20 -6.60
C TYR A 1 6.27 -11.75 -6.21
N TYR A 2 6.83 -11.21 -5.12
CA TYR A 2 6.56 -9.84 -4.66
C TYR A 2 7.82 -8.98 -4.62
N MET A 3 7.70 -7.68 -4.91
CA MET A 3 8.67 -6.66 -4.50
C MET A 3 8.11 -6.00 -3.25
N PHE A 4 8.72 -6.26 -2.09
CA PHE A 4 8.29 -5.68 -0.83
C PHE A 4 8.92 -4.31 -0.59
N VAL A 5 8.12 -3.41 -0.03
CA VAL A 5 8.62 -2.22 0.69
C VAL A 5 9.28 -2.71 1.98
N GLU A 6 10.36 -2.06 2.39
CA GLU A 6 11.06 -2.34 3.63
C GLU A 6 10.13 -2.26 4.83
N ARG A 7 10.21 -3.24 5.73
CA ARG A 7 9.28 -3.31 6.86
C ARG A 7 9.65 -2.25 7.90
N GLN A 8 8.63 -1.58 8.44
CA GLN A 8 8.74 -0.74 9.63
C GLN A 8 9.24 -1.55 10.84
N THR A 9 10.56 -1.59 11.02
CA THR A 9 11.30 -2.32 12.07
C THR A 9 12.40 -1.42 12.63
N GLY A 10 13.11 -1.84 13.69
CA GLY A 10 14.10 -0.99 14.38
C GLY A 10 15.27 -0.47 13.53
N ALA A 11 15.52 -1.03 12.34
CA ALA A 11 16.55 -0.55 11.41
C ALA A 11 15.99 0.28 10.24
N LYS A 12 14.71 0.68 10.30
CA LYS A 12 13.98 1.36 9.21
C LYS A 12 14.72 2.61 8.71
N GLU A 13 15.19 3.47 9.60
CA GLU A 13 15.81 4.76 9.28
C GLU A 13 17.03 4.66 8.35
N TYR A 14 17.68 3.50 8.28
CA TYR A 14 18.84 3.29 7.42
C TYR A 14 18.48 2.86 5.99
N PHE A 15 17.28 2.34 5.77
CA PHE A 15 16.90 1.69 4.51
C PHE A 15 15.60 2.22 3.91
N GLU A 16 14.87 3.07 4.65
CA GLU A 16 13.60 3.59 4.16
C GLU A 16 13.79 4.47 2.95
N ILE A 17 12.90 4.28 1.98
CA ILE A 17 12.74 5.14 0.83
C ILE A 17 11.25 5.46 0.68
N SER A 18 10.94 6.62 0.14
CA SER A 18 9.53 7.02 0.02
C SER A 18 8.74 6.04 -0.85
N LEU A 19 7.46 5.87 -0.52
CA LEU A 19 6.55 4.99 -1.24
C LEU A 19 6.45 5.36 -2.72
N VAL A 20 6.49 6.65 -3.04
CA VAL A 20 6.57 7.14 -4.43
C VAL A 20 7.84 6.67 -5.11
N ARG A 21 9.00 6.75 -4.45
CA ARG A 21 10.27 6.30 -5.01
C ARG A 21 10.28 4.78 -5.23
N THR A 22 9.76 4.02 -4.29
CA THR A 22 9.64 2.56 -4.41
C THR A 22 8.75 2.19 -5.60
N TRP A 23 7.64 2.90 -5.77
CA TRP A 23 6.75 2.71 -6.93
C TRP A 23 7.44 3.05 -8.25
N GLU A 24 8.17 4.17 -8.33
CA GLU A 24 8.93 4.53 -9.53
C GLU A 24 9.96 3.45 -9.92
N ILE A 25 10.71 2.92 -8.93
CA ILE A 25 11.69 1.86 -9.16
C ILE A 25 11.01 0.60 -9.74
N TYR A 26 9.90 0.18 -9.12
CA TYR A 26 9.12 -0.96 -9.60
C TYR A 26 8.59 -0.71 -11.02
N GLN A 27 7.99 0.46 -11.26
CA GLN A 27 7.39 0.85 -12.52
C GLN A 27 8.43 0.88 -13.65
N GLN A 28 9.64 1.39 -13.38
CA GLN A 28 10.76 1.38 -14.32
C GLN A 28 11.31 -0.03 -14.58
N ALA A 29 11.40 -0.88 -13.57
CA ALA A 29 11.87 -2.25 -13.72
C ALA A 29 10.88 -3.10 -14.56
N ILE A 30 9.57 -2.99 -14.30
CA ILE A 30 8.54 -3.75 -15.01
C ILE A 30 8.48 -3.44 -16.52
N GLN A 31 8.81 -2.21 -16.91
CA GLN A 31 8.92 -1.83 -18.33
C GLN A 31 10.06 -2.55 -19.06
N GLN A 32 11.12 -2.91 -18.34
CA GLN A 32 12.36 -3.44 -18.90
C GLN A 32 12.45 -4.97 -18.91
N VAL A 33 11.43 -5.67 -18.38
CA VAL A 33 11.40 -7.14 -18.30
C VAL A 33 10.37 -7.75 -19.25
N SER A 34 10.60 -9.01 -19.61
CA SER A 34 9.66 -9.82 -20.40
C SER A 34 8.37 -10.10 -19.63
N GLY A 35 7.34 -10.61 -20.31
CA GLY A 35 6.05 -10.95 -19.68
C GLY A 35 6.17 -11.87 -18.46
N LEU A 36 7.15 -12.78 -18.43
CA LEU A 36 7.42 -13.62 -17.26
C LEU A 36 7.86 -12.78 -16.05
N GLY A 37 8.72 -11.78 -16.24
CA GLY A 37 9.15 -10.86 -15.19
C GLY A 37 8.00 -9.98 -14.67
N ARG A 38 7.04 -9.65 -15.54
CA ARG A 38 5.84 -8.86 -15.17
C ARG A 38 4.85 -9.60 -14.26
N THR A 39 5.11 -10.87 -13.94
CA THR A 39 4.35 -11.61 -12.92
C THR A 39 4.77 -11.24 -11.48
N ALA A 40 5.89 -10.53 -11.30
CA ALA A 40 6.22 -9.90 -10.03
C ALA A 40 5.16 -8.85 -9.69
N ARG A 41 4.76 -8.76 -8.41
CA ARG A 41 3.73 -7.85 -7.93
C ARG A 41 4.36 -6.86 -6.96
N GLY A 42 4.10 -5.57 -7.12
CA GLY A 42 4.51 -4.58 -6.15
C GLY A 42 4.42 -3.13 -6.64
N PRO A 43 4.98 -2.21 -5.85
CA PRO A 43 5.50 -2.44 -4.50
C PRO A 43 4.43 -2.92 -3.51
N VAL A 44 4.80 -3.76 -2.54
CA VAL A 44 3.87 -4.31 -1.54
C VAL A 44 4.35 -4.02 -0.12
N MET A 45 3.47 -3.47 0.72
CA MET A 45 3.65 -3.38 2.16
C MET A 45 2.96 -4.58 2.82
N SER A 46 3.69 -5.38 3.59
CA SER A 46 3.10 -6.45 4.40
C SER A 46 2.76 -5.90 5.79
N ALA A 47 1.56 -5.35 5.94
CA ALA A 47 1.10 -4.65 7.13
C ALA A 47 0.06 -5.47 7.93
N LEU A 48 -0.36 -4.92 9.07
CA LEU A 48 -1.37 -5.54 9.94
C LEU A 48 -2.69 -5.88 9.22
N PRO A 49 -3.33 -4.98 8.43
CA PRO A 49 -4.57 -5.30 7.72
C PRO A 49 -4.38 -6.32 6.59
N GLY A 50 -3.17 -6.44 6.04
CA GLY A 50 -2.87 -7.31 4.91
C GLY A 50 -1.66 -6.88 4.09
N LYS A 51 -1.52 -7.48 2.90
CA LYS A 51 -0.54 -7.11 1.87
C LYS A 51 -1.14 -6.05 0.97
N VAL A 52 -0.74 -4.80 1.18
CA VAL A 52 -1.20 -3.63 0.41
C VAL A 52 -0.23 -3.37 -0.73
N ALA A 53 -0.73 -3.36 -1.97
CA ALA A 53 0.03 -2.95 -3.13
C ALA A 53 -0.15 -1.45 -3.40
N ILE A 54 0.92 -0.80 -3.87
CA ILE A 54 0.85 0.51 -4.51
C ILE A 54 0.68 0.27 -6.00
N ASP A 55 -0.55 0.43 -6.48
CA ASP A 55 -0.88 0.23 -7.89
C ASP A 55 -0.46 1.43 -8.74
N GLY A 56 -0.41 2.63 -8.17
CA GLY A 56 -0.04 3.84 -8.89
C GLY A 56 -0.05 5.12 -8.07
N VAL A 57 0.46 6.18 -8.69
CA VAL A 57 0.16 7.56 -8.34
C VAL A 57 -0.76 8.12 -9.42
N ALA A 58 -1.86 8.74 -9.02
CA ALA A 58 -2.86 9.29 -9.94
C ALA A 58 -3.26 10.71 -9.53
N GLU A 59 -3.87 11.43 -10.46
CA GLU A 59 -4.56 12.68 -10.18
C GLU A 59 -6.06 12.47 -10.43
N ILE A 60 -6.87 12.63 -9.39
CA ILE A 60 -8.32 12.41 -9.44
C ILE A 60 -9.00 13.67 -8.93
N ALA A 61 -9.82 14.30 -9.76
CA ALA A 61 -10.49 15.57 -9.44
C ALA A 61 -9.53 16.68 -8.94
N GLY A 62 -8.30 16.72 -9.47
CA GLY A 62 -7.27 17.69 -9.07
C GLY A 62 -6.51 17.33 -7.79
N GLU A 63 -6.82 16.20 -7.15
CA GLU A 63 -6.08 15.69 -5.99
C GLU A 63 -5.09 14.61 -6.43
N LYS A 64 -3.81 14.80 -6.10
CA LYS A 64 -2.79 13.77 -6.30
C LYS A 64 -2.93 12.72 -5.19
N VAL A 65 -3.02 11.45 -5.58
CA VAL A 65 -3.30 10.34 -4.66
C VAL A 65 -2.42 9.13 -4.95
N PHE A 66 -2.20 8.31 -3.93
CA PHE A 66 -1.79 6.92 -4.11
C PHE A 66 -3.01 6.04 -4.37
N ALA A 67 -2.97 5.23 -5.42
CA ALA A 67 -3.93 4.18 -5.68
C ALA A 67 -3.42 2.86 -5.09
N LEU A 68 -4.24 2.22 -4.26
CA LEU A 68 -3.85 1.08 -3.44
C LEU A 68 -4.87 -0.06 -3.57
N SER A 69 -4.40 -1.30 -3.40
CA SER A 69 -5.29 -2.46 -3.28
C SER A 69 -4.71 -3.53 -2.36
N PHE A 70 -5.58 -4.32 -1.73
CA PHE A 70 -5.13 -5.51 -1.00
C PHE A 70 -4.90 -6.67 -1.97
N LEU A 71 -3.72 -7.28 -1.90
CA LEU A 71 -3.41 -8.55 -2.55
C LEU A 71 -3.77 -9.75 -1.68
N GLN A 72 -3.74 -9.52 -0.37
CA GLN A 72 -4.17 -10.44 0.67
C GLN A 72 -4.63 -9.57 1.84
N ALA A 73 -5.74 -9.91 2.48
CA ALA A 73 -6.29 -9.15 3.60
C ALA A 73 -6.75 -10.08 4.72
N ARG A 74 -7.01 -9.51 5.91
CA ARG A 74 -7.64 -10.24 7.02
C ARG A 74 -9.09 -10.61 6.74
N GLU A 75 -9.79 -9.76 6.00
CA GLU A 75 -11.14 -10.01 5.49
C GLU A 75 -11.07 -10.19 3.96
N PRO A 76 -11.49 -11.35 3.41
CA PRO A 76 -11.51 -11.62 1.98
C PRO A 76 -12.10 -10.50 1.12
N ASP A 77 -13.20 -9.86 1.55
CA ASP A 77 -13.89 -8.83 0.77
C ASP A 77 -13.09 -7.54 0.56
N TRP A 78 -11.97 -7.35 1.28
CA TRP A 78 -11.07 -6.21 1.05
C TRP A 78 -10.15 -6.44 -0.15
N CYS A 79 -9.92 -7.70 -0.55
CA CYS A 79 -8.99 -8.04 -1.62
C CYS A 79 -9.45 -7.40 -2.94
N LYS A 80 -8.52 -6.77 -3.64
CA LYS A 80 -8.76 -6.10 -4.94
C LYS A 80 -9.78 -4.97 -4.95
N ARG A 81 -10.32 -4.57 -3.80
CA ARG A 81 -11.07 -3.32 -3.66
C ARG A 81 -10.10 -2.13 -3.71
N PRO A 82 -10.19 -1.23 -4.71
CA PRO A 82 -9.34 -0.05 -4.76
C PRO A 82 -9.66 0.90 -3.62
N PHE A 83 -8.63 1.52 -3.07
CA PHE A 83 -8.76 2.64 -2.14
C PHE A 83 -7.63 3.64 -2.40
N PHE A 84 -7.82 4.86 -1.90
CA PHE A 84 -6.96 5.98 -2.23
C PHE A 84 -6.46 6.66 -0.95
N ALA A 85 -5.17 6.98 -0.96
CA ALA A 85 -4.55 7.78 0.09
C ALA A 85 -4.09 9.12 -0.49
N GLN A 86 -4.12 10.17 0.33
CA GLN A 86 -3.52 11.45 -0.03
C GLN A 86 -2.06 11.25 -0.40
N PHE A 87 -1.60 11.96 -1.42
CA PHE A 87 -0.18 11.89 -1.78
C PHE A 87 0.67 12.56 -0.70
N ASN A 88 1.60 11.80 -0.14
CA ASN A 88 2.65 12.25 0.77
C ASN A 88 4.00 11.82 0.19
N ALA A 89 4.86 12.80 -0.14
CA ALA A 89 6.17 12.54 -0.74
C ALA A 89 7.15 11.86 0.23
N ASP A 90 6.92 12.02 1.54
CA ASP A 90 7.78 11.53 2.61
C ASP A 90 7.22 10.27 3.28
N ALA A 91 6.03 9.81 2.88
CA ALA A 91 5.48 8.56 3.37
C ALA A 91 6.39 7.40 2.97
N THR A 92 6.74 6.56 3.93
CA THR A 92 7.59 5.37 3.75
C THR A 92 6.84 4.09 4.11
N TRP A 93 5.72 4.20 4.82
CA TRP A 93 4.92 3.06 5.23
C TRP A 93 3.40 3.35 5.26
N LEU A 94 2.59 2.30 5.43
CA LEU A 94 1.12 2.38 5.44
C LEU A 94 0.59 3.31 6.56
N SER A 95 1.26 3.36 7.70
CA SER A 95 0.89 4.22 8.84
C SER A 95 1.04 5.71 8.56
N ASP A 96 1.82 6.07 7.54
CA ASP A 96 2.10 7.46 7.18
C ASP A 96 1.06 7.99 6.18
N LEU A 97 0.14 7.13 5.73
CA LEU A 97 -0.88 7.42 4.75
C LEU A 97 -2.18 7.84 5.42
N GLN A 98 -2.84 8.82 4.82
CA GLN A 98 -4.17 9.28 5.21
C GLN A 98 -5.16 9.07 4.06
N PRO A 99 -6.44 8.81 4.33
CA PRO A 99 -7.46 8.65 3.29
C PRO A 99 -7.57 9.90 2.40
N ALA A 100 -7.67 9.69 1.09
CA ALA A 100 -7.92 10.77 0.12
C ALA A 100 -9.37 11.29 0.19
N PHE A 101 -9.64 12.38 -0.54
CA PHE A 101 -11.00 12.90 -0.78
C PHE A 101 -11.76 13.31 0.50
N GLY A 102 -11.02 13.82 1.50
CA GLY A 102 -11.59 14.30 2.76
C GLY A 102 -12.27 13.21 3.60
N GLN A 103 -11.91 11.94 3.42
CA GLN A 103 -12.41 10.84 4.25
C GLN A 103 -11.67 10.78 5.58
N ASP A 104 -12.38 10.46 6.66
CA ASP A 104 -11.77 10.35 8.00
C ASP A 104 -11.03 9.03 8.22
N LYS A 105 -11.43 7.97 7.48
CA LYS A 105 -10.90 6.61 7.65
C LYS A 105 -10.83 5.85 6.32
N PHE A 106 -9.91 4.90 6.23
CA PHE A 106 -9.92 3.91 5.17
C PHE A 106 -11.09 2.95 5.37
N PHE A 107 -11.60 2.40 4.26
CA PHE A 107 -12.78 1.53 4.28
C PHE A 107 -12.64 0.29 5.19
N TYR A 108 -11.42 -0.14 5.48
CA TYR A 108 -11.11 -1.36 6.24
C TYR A 108 -10.90 -1.13 7.74
N GLU A 109 -10.73 0.11 8.21
CA GLU A 109 -10.24 0.37 9.58
C GLU A 109 -11.21 -0.08 10.66
N SER A 110 -12.49 0.28 10.57
CA SER A 110 -13.48 -0.12 11.60
C SER A 110 -13.66 -1.63 11.69
N GLN A 111 -13.68 -2.32 10.54
CA GLN A 111 -13.80 -3.77 10.55
C GLN A 111 -12.49 -4.45 11.01
N LEU A 112 -11.33 -3.85 10.76
CA LEU A 112 -10.06 -4.31 11.33
C LEU A 112 -10.08 -4.23 12.85
N GLU A 113 -10.56 -3.13 13.42
CA GLU A 113 -10.71 -2.96 14.87
C GLU A 113 -11.59 -4.05 15.48
N GLU A 114 -12.76 -4.31 14.89
CA GLU A 114 -13.65 -5.40 15.32
C GLU A 114 -12.97 -6.77 15.27
N ILE A 115 -12.24 -7.08 14.19
CA ILE A 115 -11.48 -8.34 14.04
C ILE A 115 -10.40 -8.47 15.13
N LEU A 116 -9.75 -7.37 15.50
CA LEU A 116 -8.69 -7.38 16.51
C LEU A 116 -9.27 -7.52 17.93
N THR A 117 -10.36 -6.82 18.24
CA THR A 117 -11.04 -6.93 19.54
C THR A 117 -11.60 -8.34 19.76
N ASN A 118 -12.26 -8.92 18.76
CA ASN A 118 -12.83 -10.27 18.85
C ASN A 118 -11.79 -11.38 18.98
N LYS A 119 -10.52 -11.13 18.63
CA LYS A 119 -9.41 -12.08 18.82
C LYS A 119 -8.73 -11.97 20.18
N MET A 120 -8.98 -10.90 20.92
CA MET A 120 -8.46 -10.71 22.29
C MET A 120 -9.40 -11.30 23.35
N LEU A 121 -10.64 -11.63 22.96
CA LEU A 121 -11.61 -12.41 23.73
C LEU A 121 -11.48 -13.89 23.38
#